data_AF-A0A1H0BVL7-F1
#
_entry.id   AF-A0A1H0BVL7-F1
#
_cell.length_a   1.000
_cell.length_b   1.000
_cell.length_c   1.000
_cell.angle_alpha   90.00
_cell.angle_beta   90.00
_cell.angle_gamma   90.00
#
_symmetry.space_group_name_H-M   'P 1'
#
loop_
_entity.id
_entity.type
_entity.pdbx_description
1 polymer ?
#
loop_
_entity_poly.entity_id
_entity_poly.type
_entity_poly.pdbx_seq_one_letter_code
_entity_poly.pdbx_strand_id
1 'polypeptide(L)' 'MLKKPASHPNIKHGGIGVLLVNLGTPDGTEYTSMRRYLKEFLTDRRVIEWSRLFWYPILFGIVLNTRPGKV' A
#
# COMPACT_ATOMS: atom_id res chain seq x y z
N MET A 1 8.09 -7.69 27.57
CA MET A 1 9.23 -8.27 26.82
C MET A 1 8.74 -9.53 26.12
N LEU A 2 8.61 -9.53 24.79
CA LEU A 2 8.03 -10.65 24.02
C LEU A 2 8.91 -11.90 24.13
N LYS A 3 8.33 -13.03 24.55
CA LYS A 3 9.01 -14.33 24.64
C LYS A 3 9.14 -14.91 23.24
N LYS A 4 10.36 -15.30 22.83
CA LYS A 4 10.59 -15.93 21.52
C LYS A 4 9.75 -17.22 21.40
N PRO A 5 9.08 -17.47 20.26
CA PRO A 5 8.35 -18.71 20.04
C PRO A 5 9.30 -19.92 20.03
N ALA A 6 8.79 -21.09 20.44
CA ALA A 6 9.58 -22.31 20.60
C ALA A 6 10.28 -22.80 19.32
N SER A 7 9.80 -22.38 18.15
CA SER A 7 10.32 -22.76 16.83
C SER A 7 11.25 -21.69 16.20
N HIS A 8 11.72 -20.71 16.96
CA HIS A 8 12.60 -19.68 16.40
C HIS A 8 14.00 -20.26 16.09
N PRO A 9 14.48 -20.23 14.84
CA PRO A 9 15.79 -20.76 14.49
C PRO A 9 16.92 -19.97 15.17
N ASN A 10 18.03 -20.63 15.49
CA ASN A 10 19.21 -19.96 16.01
C ASN A 10 19.96 -19.30 14.85
N ILE A 11 19.78 -17.99 14.69
CA ILE A 11 20.43 -17.17 13.67
C ILE A 11 21.64 -16.45 14.26
N LYS A 12 22.76 -16.41 13.52
CA LYS A 12 23.91 -15.60 13.90
C LYS A 12 23.54 -14.12 13.79
N HIS A 13 23.63 -13.40 14.90
CA HIS A 13 23.45 -11.95 14.92
C HIS A 13 24.77 -11.26 14.57
N GLY A 14 24.74 -10.26 13.67
CA GLY A 14 25.92 -9.52 13.22
C GLY A 14 25.89 -9.27 11.71
N GLY A 15 25.67 -8.00 11.32
CA GLY A 15 25.53 -7.55 9.93
C GLY A 15 24.46 -6.46 9.81
N ILE A 16 24.62 -5.54 8.86
CA ILE A 16 23.60 -4.51 8.56
C ILE A 16 22.55 -5.15 7.63
N GLY A 17 21.34 -5.36 8.15
CA GLY A 17 20.19 -5.72 7.32
C GLY A 17 19.60 -4.46 6.70
N VAL A 18 19.59 -4.37 5.37
CA VAL A 18 18.91 -3.30 4.63
C VAL A 18 17.61 -3.87 4.08
N LEU A 19 16.49 -3.28 4.50
CA LEU A 19 15.17 -3.60 3.95
C LEU A 19 14.82 -2.54 2.90
N LEU A 20 14.93 -2.88 1.61
CA LEU A 20 14.43 -2.04 0.54
C LEU A 20 12.92 -2.28 0.40
N VAL A 21 12.12 -1.28 0.76
CA VAL A 21 10.68 -1.30 0.52
C VAL A 21 10.33 -0.29 -0.57
N ASN A 22 9.47 -0.72 -1.49
CA ASN A 22 8.75 0.15 -2.39
C ASN A 22 7.26 -0.22 -2.28
N LEU A 23 6.36 0.71 -2.59
CA LEU A 23 4.92 0.46 -2.62
C LEU A 23 4.50 -0.45 -3.80
N GLY A 24 5.42 -0.69 -4.74
CA GLY A 24 5.15 -1.30 -6.02
C GLY A 24 4.69 -0.24 -7.04
N THR A 25 4.85 -0.58 -8.31
CA THR A 25 4.24 0.10 -9.46
C THR A 25 3.16 -0.81 -10.03
N PRO A 26 2.07 -0.28 -10.59
CA PRO A 26 1.05 -1.12 -11.21
C PRO A 26 1.66 -1.97 -12.33
N ASP A 27 1.17 -3.22 -12.47
CA ASP A 27 1.68 -4.22 -13.44
C ASP A 27 1.59 -3.78 -14.92
N GLY A 28 0.89 -2.68 -15.20
CA GLY A 28 0.79 -2.08 -16.52
C GLY A 28 0.15 -0.69 -16.48
N THR A 29 0.18 0.00 -17.63
CA THR A 29 -0.45 1.32 -17.81
C THR A 29 -1.96 1.24 -18.07
N GLU A 30 -2.53 0.05 -18.03
CA GLU A 30 -3.96 -0.18 -18.18
C GLU A 30 -4.76 0.42 -17.03
N TYR A 31 -5.93 0.96 -17.37
CA TYR A 31 -6.83 1.59 -16.41
C TYR A 31 -7.24 0.65 -15.26
N THR A 32 -7.43 -0.64 -15.54
CA THR A 32 -7.81 -1.68 -14.57
C THR A 32 -6.73 -1.90 -13.52
N SER A 33 -5.48 -2.05 -13.95
CA SER A 33 -4.31 -2.20 -13.08
C SER A 33 -4.08 -0.95 -12.24
N MET A 34 -4.19 0.23 -12.85
CA MET A 34 -4.06 1.52 -12.16
C MET A 34 -5.15 1.71 -11.11
N ARG A 35 -6.40 1.39 -11.45
CA ARG A 35 -7.54 1.51 -10.54
C ARG A 35 -7.40 0.59 -9.34
N ARG A 36 -6.90 -0.64 -9.53
CA ARG A 36 -6.64 -1.58 -8.42
C ARG A 36 -5.58 -1.02 -7.48
N TYR A 37 -4.45 -0.58 -8.05
CA TYR A 37 -3.36 0.01 -7.30
C TYR A 37 -3.81 1.24 -6.48
N LEU A 38 -4.46 2.22 -7.13
CA LEU A 38 -4.93 3.44 -6.46
C LEU A 38 -5.96 3.14 -5.37
N LYS A 39 -6.84 2.15 -5.58
CA LYS A 39 -7.81 1.73 -4.57
C LYS A 39 -7.10 1.22 -3.33
N GLU A 40 -6.11 0.35 -3.48
CA GLU A 40 -5.37 -0.22 -2.35
C GLU A 40 -4.58 0.87 -1.60
N PHE A 41 -3.88 1.73 -2.34
CA PHE A 41 -3.06 2.80 -1.77
C PHE A 41 -3.89 3.87 -1.04
N LEU A 42 -4.93 4.39 -1.68
CA LEU A 42 -5.74 5.50 -1.14
C LEU A 42 -6.79 5.05 -0.12
N THR A 43 -6.99 3.74 0.07
CA THR A 43 -7.80 3.22 1.18
C THR A 43 -6.98 3.09 2.48
N ASP A 44 -5.65 3.10 2.40
CA ASP A 44 -4.79 3.02 3.59
C ASP A 44 -4.91 4.30 4.44
N ARG A 45 -5.23 4.11 5.73
CA ARG A 45 -5.32 5.20 6.72
C ARG A 45 -3.98 5.84 7.05
N ARG A 46 -2.87 5.22 6.65
CA ARG A 46 -1.53 5.80 6.76
C ARG A 46 -1.25 6.81 5.65
N VAL A 47 -1.98 6.73 4.54
CA VAL A 47 -1.84 7.64 3.39
C VAL A 47 -2.84 8.79 3.49
N ILE A 48 -4.07 8.51 3.95
CA ILE A 48 -5.14 9.50 4.07
C ILE A 48 -5.62 9.61 5.51
N GLU A 49 -5.50 10.83 6.06
CA GLU A 49 -5.85 11.14 7.46
C GLU A 49 -7.33 11.54 7.66
N TRP A 50 -8.09 11.71 6.57
CA TRP A 50 -9.50 12.10 6.64
C TRP A 50 -10.39 10.96 7.15
N SER A 51 -11.53 11.33 7.76
CA SER A 51 -12.56 10.35 8.12
C SER A 51 -13.05 9.60 6.88
N ARG A 52 -13.17 8.27 7.01
CA ARG A 52 -13.63 7.37 5.93
C ARG A 52 -14.99 7.79 5.37
N LEU A 53 -15.85 8.39 6.19
CA LEU A 53 -17.19 8.82 5.79
C LEU A 53 -17.13 9.87 4.67
N PHE A 54 -16.18 10.80 4.74
CA PHE A 54 -16.00 11.84 3.73
C PHE A 54 -15.08 11.37 2.60
N TRP A 55 -14.06 10.58 2.93
CA TRP A 55 -13.08 10.15 1.93
C TRP A 55 -13.59 9.09 0.96
N TYR A 56 -14.37 8.11 1.43
CA TYR A 56 -14.82 7.02 0.57
C TYR A 56 -15.72 7.50 -0.59
N PRO A 57 -16.68 8.42 -0.39
CA PRO A 57 -17.42 9.02 -1.51
C PRO A 57 -16.53 9.69 -2.56
N ILE A 58 -15.47 10.39 -2.14
CA ILE A 58 -14.52 11.03 -3.05
C ILE A 58 -13.69 9.98 -3.79
N LEU A 59 -13.17 8.99 -3.07
CA LEU A 59 -12.35 7.91 -3.63
C LEU A 59 -13.12 7.10 -4.67
N PHE A 60 -14.29 6.58 -4.30
CA PHE A 60 -15.08 5.70 -5.17
C PHE A 60 -15.97 6.46 -6.16
N GLY A 61 -16.21 7.75 -5.96
CA GLY A 61 -17.02 8.59 -6.85
C GLY A 61 -16.18 9.33 -7.90
N ILE A 62 -15.13 10.01 -7.47
CA ILE A 62 -14.30 10.87 -8.33
C ILE A 62 -13.00 10.15 -8.69
N VAL A 63 -12.17 9.80 -7.70
CA VAL A 63 -10.78 9.38 -7.96
C VAL A 63 -10.69 8.09 -8.77
N LEU A 64 -11.36 7.02 -8.35
CA LEU A 64 -11.29 5.71 -9.00
C LEU A 64 -12.12 5.60 -10.29
N ASN A 65 -12.92 6.61 -10.62
CA ASN A 65 -13.69 6.70 -11.85
C ASN A 65 -13.10 7.71 -12.84
N THR A 66 -12.20 8.58 -12.38
CA THR A 66 -11.49 9.51 -13.27
C THR A 66 -10.44 8.73 -14.04
N ARG A 67 -10.58 8.67 -15.37
CA ARG A 67 -9.54 8.12 -16.23
C ARG A 67 -8.33 9.07 -16.18
N PRO A 68 -7.13 8.61 -15.76
CA PRO A 68 -5.95 9.45 -15.82
C PRO A 68 -5.74 9.88 -17.27
N GLY A 69 -5.73 11.20 -17.49
CA GLY A 69 -5.39 11.80 -18.78
C GLY A 69 -3.97 11.36 -19.14
N LYS A 70 -3.76 11.04 -20.41
CA LYS A 70 -2.45 10.65 -20.93
C LYS A 70 -1.46 11.80 -20.67
N VAL A 71 -0.50 11.59 -19.76
CA VAL A 71 0.68 12.45 -19.60
C VAL A 71 1.81 11.97 -20.49
#